data_AF-A0A956VND4-F1
#
_entry.id   AF-A0A956VND4-F1
#
_cell.length_a   1.000
_cell.length_b   1.000
_cell.length_c   1.000
_cell.angle_alpha   90.00
_cell.angle_beta   90.00
_cell.angle_gamma   90.00
#
_symmetry.space_group_name_H-M   'P 1'
#
loop_
_entity.id
_entity.type
_entity.pdbx_description
1 polymer ?
#
loop_
_entity_poly.entity_id
_entity_poly.type
_entity_poly.pdbx_seq_one_letter_code
_entity_poly.pdbx_strand_id
1 'polypeptide(L)'
;AGLGDAARREGLAFPDITVGVRTGDTPQRDRQRMLRHPPDVLITTPESLYLMLTSRASEVLEDVRTVIIDEIHTMAATKRGAHLAVSLERLERLLPEGNDGIQRIGLSATQRPLTEVARFLGGQHADGAPRPVEIVDAGIGKQLDLEVVVPVDDMSNPAGGGPTPMATDLSEVAGQEDTRRSIWPAMYPRIVELVRAHASTLIFVNNRRL
;
A
#
# COMPACT_ATOMS: atom_id res chain seq x y z
N ALA A 1 -13.38 -8.21 -19.63
CA ALA A 1 -12.10 -8.15 -20.35
C ALA A 1 -11.01 -8.59 -19.40
N GLY A 2 -10.58 -9.84 -19.51
CA GLY A 2 -9.50 -10.41 -18.71
C GLY A 2 -8.91 -11.62 -19.41
N LEU A 3 -7.87 -12.20 -18.83
CA LEU A 3 -7.18 -13.37 -19.40
C LEU A 3 -8.14 -14.56 -19.63
N GLY A 4 -9.10 -14.79 -18.72
CA GLY A 4 -10.10 -15.84 -18.90
C GLY A 4 -11.12 -15.58 -20.02
N ASP A 5 -11.46 -14.31 -20.31
CA ASP A 5 -12.26 -13.96 -21.49
C ASP A 5 -11.45 -14.14 -22.78
N ALA A 6 -10.15 -13.83 -22.74
CA ALA A 6 -9.24 -14.02 -23.87
C ALA A 6 -9.06 -15.51 -24.20
N ALA A 7 -8.77 -16.34 -23.20
CA ALA A 7 -8.66 -17.78 -23.37
C ALA A 7 -9.94 -18.40 -23.95
N ARG A 8 -11.12 -17.98 -23.45
CA ARG A 8 -12.41 -18.43 -24.00
C ARG A 8 -12.60 -18.04 -25.47
N ARG A 9 -12.18 -16.85 -25.88
CA ARG A 9 -12.23 -16.43 -27.29
C ARG A 9 -11.33 -17.27 -28.19
N GLU A 10 -10.21 -17.75 -27.65
CA GLU A 10 -9.25 -18.58 -28.38
C GLU A 10 -9.53 -20.08 -28.24
N GLY A 11 -10.61 -20.48 -27.55
CA GLY A 11 -10.95 -21.89 -27.33
C GLY A 11 -9.98 -22.63 -26.41
N LEU A 12 -9.19 -21.89 -25.63
CA LEU A 12 -8.21 -22.43 -24.69
C LEU A 12 -8.84 -22.69 -23.33
N ALA A 13 -8.43 -23.79 -22.69
CA ALA A 13 -8.76 -24.03 -21.29
C ALA A 13 -8.04 -22.99 -20.42
N PHE A 14 -8.77 -22.37 -19.50
CA PHE A 14 -8.22 -21.43 -18.53
C PHE A 14 -8.19 -22.09 -17.15
N PRO A 15 -7.04 -22.15 -16.45
CA PRO A 15 -6.97 -22.74 -15.12
C PRO A 15 -7.78 -21.92 -14.12
N ASP A 16 -8.35 -22.59 -13.12
CA ASP A 16 -9.00 -21.91 -12.00
C ASP A 16 -7.92 -21.41 -11.03
N ILE A 17 -7.62 -20.12 -11.09
CA ILE A 17 -6.60 -19.48 -10.24
C ILE A 17 -7.29 -18.86 -9.04
N THR A 18 -7.00 -19.37 -7.86
CA THR A 18 -7.59 -18.93 -6.60
C THR A 18 -6.78 -17.81 -5.96
N VAL A 19 -7.47 -16.80 -5.43
CA VAL A 19 -6.86 -15.65 -4.75
C VAL A 19 -7.40 -15.57 -3.33
N GLY A 20 -6.50 -15.42 -2.36
CA GLY A 20 -6.84 -15.26 -0.94
C GLY A 20 -6.16 -14.06 -0.31
N VAL A 21 -6.82 -13.45 0.68
CA VAL A 21 -6.31 -12.29 1.43
C VAL A 21 -6.09 -12.67 2.89
N ARG A 22 -4.86 -12.55 3.38
CA ARG A 22 -4.47 -12.82 4.76
C ARG A 22 -3.88 -11.58 5.42
N THR A 23 -4.70 -10.89 6.20
CA THR A 23 -4.32 -9.71 6.99
C THR A 23 -4.71 -9.88 8.46
N GLY A 24 -4.44 -8.86 9.28
CA GLY A 24 -4.92 -8.80 10.67
C GLY A 24 -6.45 -8.92 10.79
N ASP A 25 -7.19 -8.46 9.78
CA ASP A 25 -8.66 -8.42 9.76
C ASP A 25 -9.29 -9.72 9.22
N THR A 26 -8.50 -10.65 8.67
CA THR A 26 -9.04 -11.91 8.12
C THR A 26 -9.73 -12.72 9.23
N PRO A 27 -11.02 -13.08 9.10
CA PRO A 27 -11.73 -13.88 10.11
C PRO A 27 -11.09 -15.25 10.34
N GLN A 28 -11.16 -15.76 11.58
CA GLN A 28 -10.54 -17.05 11.95
C GLN A 28 -11.02 -18.22 11.09
N ARG A 29 -12.29 -18.22 10.64
CA ARG A 29 -12.83 -19.23 9.73
C ARG A 29 -12.07 -19.27 8.40
N ASP A 30 -11.78 -18.10 7.82
CA ASP A 30 -11.09 -17.99 6.54
C ASP A 30 -9.62 -18.36 6.70
N ARG A 31 -9.01 -18.00 7.84
CA ARG A 31 -7.66 -18.44 8.21
C ARG A 31 -7.54 -19.97 8.22
N GLN A 32 -8.53 -20.67 8.78
CA GLN A 32 -8.56 -22.13 8.84
C GLN A 32 -8.85 -22.77 7.47
N ARG A 33 -9.70 -22.13 6.65
CA ARG A 33 -9.94 -22.58 5.27
C ARG A 33 -8.66 -22.55 4.44
N MET A 34 -7.88 -21.48 4.54
CA MET A 34 -6.60 -21.33 3.82
C MET A 34 -5.58 -22.41 4.18
N LEU A 35 -5.56 -22.89 5.42
CA LEU A 35 -4.66 -23.99 5.82
C LEU A 35 -4.99 -25.32 5.11
N ARG A 36 -6.27 -25.53 4.78
CA ARG A 36 -6.72 -26.76 4.12
C ARG A 36 -6.69 -26.64 2.60
N HIS A 37 -6.96 -25.44 2.09
CA HIS A 37 -7.05 -25.11 0.68
C HIS A 37 -6.31 -23.79 0.47
N PRO A 38 -4.97 -23.83 0.38
CA PRO A 38 -4.16 -22.64 0.17
C PRO A 38 -4.48 -22.02 -1.19
N PRO A 39 -4.54 -20.68 -1.30
CA PRO A 39 -4.78 -20.02 -2.57
C PRO A 39 -3.51 -20.04 -3.44
N ASP A 40 -3.68 -20.01 -4.77
CA ASP A 40 -2.57 -19.86 -5.71
C ASP A 40 -1.89 -18.50 -5.58
N VAL A 41 -2.67 -17.45 -5.27
CA VAL A 41 -2.18 -16.10 -5.00
C VAL A 41 -2.61 -15.66 -3.60
N LEU A 42 -1.61 -15.43 -2.74
CA LEU A 42 -1.82 -14.93 -1.39
C LEU A 42 -1.45 -13.45 -1.29
N ILE A 43 -2.44 -12.60 -1.02
CA ILE A 43 -2.25 -11.19 -0.69
C ILE A 43 -2.14 -11.08 0.83
N THR A 44 -1.05 -10.50 1.34
CA THR A 44 -0.78 -10.44 2.78
C THR A 44 -0.05 -9.15 3.16
N THR A 45 0.07 -8.91 4.47
CA THR A 45 0.94 -7.85 4.99
C THR A 45 2.25 -8.44 5.54
N PRO A 46 3.34 -7.66 5.63
CA PRO A 46 4.59 -8.09 6.27
C PRO A 46 4.39 -8.69 7.66
N GLU A 47 3.51 -8.09 8.47
CA GLU A 47 3.17 -8.56 9.80
C GLU A 47 2.45 -9.91 9.75
N SER A 48 1.50 -10.07 8.82
CA SER A 48 0.72 -11.30 8.66
C SER A 48 1.58 -12.44 8.09
N LEU A 49 2.49 -12.15 7.16
CA LEU A 49 3.49 -13.11 6.67
C LEU A 49 4.36 -13.64 7.81
N TYR A 50 4.88 -12.75 8.66
CA TYR A 50 5.66 -13.17 9.82
C TYR A 50 4.88 -14.10 10.76
N LEU A 51 3.61 -13.79 11.05
CA LEU A 51 2.74 -14.64 11.85
C LEU A 51 2.48 -16.01 11.20
N MET A 52 2.41 -16.07 9.86
CA MET A 52 2.30 -17.35 9.16
C MET A 52 3.58 -18.16 9.31
N LEU A 53 4.75 -17.55 9.07
CA LEU A 53 6.06 -18.20 9.17
C LEU A 53 6.41 -18.67 10.60
N THR A 54 5.76 -18.14 11.64
CA THR A 54 5.95 -18.55 13.04
C THR A 54 4.84 -19.47 13.56
N SER A 55 3.99 -19.99 12.69
CA SER A 55 2.90 -20.90 13.05
C SER A 55 2.81 -22.06 12.07
N ARG A 56 1.88 -23.00 12.30
CA ARG A 56 1.58 -24.09 11.35
C ARG A 56 1.15 -23.61 9.96
N ALA A 57 0.82 -22.33 9.82
CA ALA A 57 0.53 -21.73 8.52
C ALA A 57 1.76 -21.59 7.62
N SER A 58 2.97 -21.87 8.12
CA SER A 58 4.16 -21.94 7.27
C SER A 58 4.03 -23.02 6.21
N GLU A 59 3.38 -24.15 6.50
CA GLU A 59 3.20 -25.28 5.57
C GLU A 59 2.55 -24.83 4.23
N VAL A 60 1.70 -23.81 4.26
CA VAL A 60 1.05 -23.21 3.08
C VAL A 60 2.04 -22.48 2.15
N LEU A 61 3.22 -22.14 2.65
CA LEU A 61 4.20 -21.30 1.96
C LEU A 61 5.38 -22.10 1.38
N GLU A 62 5.41 -23.43 1.54
CA GLU A 62 6.52 -24.31 1.13
C GLU A 62 6.72 -24.34 -0.40
N ASP A 63 5.65 -24.13 -1.17
CA ASP A 63 5.66 -24.14 -2.64
C ASP A 63 5.70 -22.75 -3.27
N VAL A 64 5.97 -21.70 -2.48
CA VAL A 64 6.03 -20.32 -3.00
C VAL A 64 7.19 -20.16 -3.96
N ARG A 65 6.88 -19.71 -5.19
CA ARG A 65 7.87 -19.45 -6.24
C ARG A 65 8.18 -17.98 -6.44
N THR A 66 7.22 -17.11 -6.08
CA THR A 66 7.32 -15.67 -6.36
C THR A 66 6.77 -14.86 -5.18
N VAL A 67 7.49 -13.80 -4.83
CA VAL A 67 7.04 -12.80 -3.86
C VAL A 67 7.04 -11.43 -4.54
N ILE A 68 5.89 -10.78 -4.51
CA ILE A 68 5.71 -9.42 -5.02
C ILE A 68 5.61 -8.47 -3.83
N ILE A 69 6.48 -7.47 -3.80
CA ILE A 69 6.50 -6.42 -2.79
C ILE A 69 6.06 -5.12 -3.47
N ASP A 70 4.79 -4.80 -3.30
CA ASP A 70 4.26 -3.54 -3.79
C ASP A 70 4.69 -2.38 -2.88
N GLU A 71 4.89 -1.21 -3.49
CA GLU A 71 5.37 0.01 -2.84
C GLU A 71 6.59 -0.21 -1.93
N ILE A 72 7.56 -1.00 -2.41
CA ILE A 72 8.75 -1.42 -1.64
C ILE A 72 9.51 -0.24 -1.02
N HIS A 73 9.39 0.93 -1.63
CA HIS A 73 10.02 2.15 -1.16
C HIS A 73 9.56 2.63 0.21
N THR A 74 8.30 2.37 0.55
CA THR A 74 7.75 2.71 1.86
C THR A 74 8.42 1.90 2.96
N MET A 75 9.12 0.82 2.60
CA MET A 75 9.67 -0.15 3.53
C MET A 75 11.20 -0.07 3.64
N ALA A 76 11.92 0.20 2.55
CA ALA A 76 13.37 0.05 2.47
C ALA A 76 14.17 0.73 3.61
N ALA A 77 13.75 1.92 4.06
CA ALA A 77 14.42 2.68 5.12
C ALA A 77 13.70 2.63 6.48
N THR A 78 13.00 1.54 6.80
CA THR A 78 12.18 1.43 8.02
C THR A 78 12.46 0.15 8.79
N LYS A 79 12.14 0.15 10.10
CA LYS A 79 12.15 -1.07 10.93
C LYS A 79 11.20 -2.14 10.37
N ARG A 80 10.09 -1.71 9.78
CA ARG A 80 9.12 -2.58 9.12
C ARG A 80 9.75 -3.29 7.92
N GLY A 81 10.57 -2.58 7.13
CA GLY A 81 11.34 -3.17 6.04
C GLY A 81 12.40 -4.14 6.52
N ALA A 82 13.15 -3.81 7.58
CA ALA A 82 14.11 -4.73 8.18
C ALA A 82 13.43 -6.05 8.63
N HIS A 83 12.24 -5.94 9.24
CA HIS A 83 11.44 -7.09 9.62
C HIS A 83 10.95 -7.92 8.42
N LEU A 84 10.52 -7.26 7.34
CA LEU A 84 10.17 -7.94 6.09
C LEU A 84 11.38 -8.68 5.51
N ALA A 85 12.56 -8.04 5.43
CA ALA A 85 13.76 -8.65 4.89
C ALA A 85 14.12 -9.95 5.61
N VAL A 86 14.07 -9.96 6.95
CA VAL A 86 14.28 -11.18 7.74
C VAL A 86 13.19 -12.23 7.48
N SER A 87 11.93 -11.81 7.33
CA SER A 87 10.83 -12.72 7.01
C SER A 87 11.00 -13.37 5.64
N LEU A 88 11.50 -12.64 4.64
CA LEU A 88 11.81 -13.20 3.31
C LEU A 88 12.95 -14.21 3.36
N GLU A 89 14.00 -13.96 4.14
CA GLU A 89 15.09 -14.93 4.33
C GLU A 89 14.65 -16.16 5.13
N ARG A 90 13.60 -16.06 5.95
CA ARG A 90 12.97 -17.23 6.61
C ARG A 90 12.11 -18.02 5.63
N LEU A 91 11.40 -17.32 4.75
CA LEU A 91 10.61 -17.95 3.70
C LEU A 91 11.50 -18.71 2.72
N GLU A 92 12.64 -18.14 2.30
CA GLU A 92 13.65 -18.85 1.48
C GLU A 92 14.11 -20.15 2.13
N ARG A 93 14.37 -20.14 3.45
CA ARG A 93 14.81 -21.33 4.19
C ARG A 93 13.71 -22.38 4.39
N LEU A 94 12.46 -22.04 4.14
CA LEU A 94 11.34 -22.97 4.22
C LEU A 94 11.24 -23.84 2.97
N LEU A 95 11.77 -23.37 1.84
CA LEU A 95 11.67 -24.09 0.57
C LEU A 95 12.42 -25.44 0.62
N PRO A 96 11.92 -26.48 -0.07
CA PRO A 96 12.59 -27.77 -0.17
C PRO A 96 14.00 -27.66 -0.75
N GLU A 97 14.88 -28.58 -0.34
CA GLU A 97 16.22 -28.70 -0.94
C GLU A 97 16.13 -28.92 -2.46
N GLY A 98 16.89 -28.14 -3.23
CA GLY A 98 16.91 -28.20 -4.69
C GLY A 98 15.97 -27.23 -5.40
N ASN A 99 15.26 -26.35 -4.68
CA ASN A 99 14.55 -25.22 -5.28
C ASN A 99 15.53 -24.11 -5.70
N ASP A 100 15.27 -23.44 -6.82
CA ASP A 100 16.08 -22.34 -7.37
C ASP A 100 15.96 -21.01 -6.56
N GLY A 101 15.25 -21.05 -5.43
CA GLY A 101 14.94 -19.90 -4.58
C GLY A 101 13.70 -19.15 -5.04
N ILE A 102 13.33 -18.10 -4.29
CA ILE A 102 12.12 -17.33 -4.56
C ILE A 102 12.43 -16.16 -5.49
N GLN A 103 11.70 -16.05 -6.59
CA GLN A 103 11.74 -14.84 -7.40
C GLN A 103 11.13 -13.67 -6.62
N ARG A 104 11.91 -12.62 -6.37
CA ARG A 104 11.43 -11.40 -5.71
C ARG A 104 11.21 -10.30 -6.73
N ILE A 105 10.02 -9.72 -6.73
CA ILE A 105 9.61 -8.62 -7.61
C ILE A 105 9.23 -7.43 -6.74
N GLY A 106 9.94 -6.31 -6.88
CA GLY A 106 9.62 -5.06 -6.18
C GLY A 106 8.95 -4.07 -7.12
N LEU A 107 7.84 -3.47 -6.69
CA LEU A 107 7.14 -2.43 -7.43
C LEU A 107 7.26 -1.09 -6.70
N SER A 108 7.49 -0.01 -7.45
CA SER A 108 7.57 1.34 -6.88
C SER A 108 7.38 2.42 -7.94
N ALA A 109 6.70 3.51 -7.59
CA ALA A 109 6.43 4.60 -8.52
C ALA A 109 7.51 5.70 -8.56
N THR A 110 8.23 5.98 -7.46
CA THR A 110 9.00 7.23 -7.33
C THR A 110 10.32 7.08 -6.55
N GLN A 111 11.40 6.51 -7.11
CA GLN A 111 12.59 6.20 -6.29
C GLN A 111 13.94 6.67 -6.79
N ARG A 112 14.74 7.16 -5.84
CA ARG A 112 16.18 7.40 -5.95
C ARG A 112 16.85 7.18 -4.58
N PRO A 113 17.98 6.45 -4.50
CA PRO A 113 18.61 5.65 -5.56
C PRO A 113 17.97 4.26 -5.72
N LEU A 114 17.65 3.86 -6.96
CA LEU A 114 17.07 2.54 -7.27
C LEU A 114 17.96 1.37 -6.85
N THR A 115 19.28 1.59 -6.83
CA THR A 115 20.28 0.59 -6.42
C THR A 115 20.11 0.16 -4.97
N GLU A 116 19.75 1.06 -4.05
CA GLU A 116 19.52 0.71 -2.65
C GLU A 116 18.24 -0.11 -2.46
N VAL A 117 17.19 0.24 -3.21
CA VAL A 117 15.94 -0.54 -3.21
C VAL A 117 16.17 -1.94 -3.80
N ALA A 118 16.95 -2.04 -4.88
CA ALA A 118 17.34 -3.31 -5.47
C ALA A 118 18.15 -4.16 -4.49
N ARG A 119 19.13 -3.56 -3.79
CA ARG A 119 19.93 -4.22 -2.76
C ARG A 119 19.05 -4.73 -1.60
N PHE A 120 18.07 -3.93 -1.17
CA PHE A 120 17.09 -4.33 -0.16
C PHE A 120 16.21 -5.50 -0.63
N LEU A 121 15.70 -5.46 -1.86
CA LEU A 121 14.86 -6.50 -2.46
C LEU A 121 15.60 -7.84 -2.56
N GLY A 122 16.79 -7.83 -3.18
CA GLY A 122 17.56 -9.04 -3.45
C GLY A 122 18.17 -9.67 -2.20
N GLY A 123 18.58 -8.85 -1.24
CA GLY A 123 19.31 -9.33 -0.07
C GLY A 123 20.67 -9.93 -0.47
N GLN A 124 21.11 -10.96 0.26
CA GLN A 124 22.42 -11.58 0.08
C GLN A 124 22.30 -13.11 0.10
N HIS A 125 23.18 -13.78 -0.64
CA HIS A 125 23.43 -15.21 -0.51
C HIS A 125 24.05 -15.54 0.86
N ALA A 126 24.14 -16.83 1.19
CA ALA A 126 24.66 -17.30 2.48
C ALA A 126 26.15 -16.94 2.70
N ASP A 127 26.90 -16.73 1.63
CA ASP A 127 28.30 -16.29 1.63
C ASP A 127 28.46 -14.76 1.75
N GLY A 128 27.34 -14.01 1.83
CA GLY A 128 27.31 -12.55 1.92
C GLY A 128 27.34 -11.84 0.57
N ALA A 129 27.44 -12.56 -0.55
CA ALA A 129 27.39 -11.94 -1.88
C ALA A 129 25.97 -11.37 -2.15
N PRO A 130 25.83 -10.15 -2.69
CA PRO A 130 24.52 -9.61 -3.06
C PRO A 130 23.83 -10.48 -4.12
N ARG A 131 22.53 -10.74 -3.96
CA ARG A 131 21.76 -11.40 -5.03
C ARG A 131 21.56 -10.45 -6.21
N PRO A 132 21.66 -10.91 -7.46
CA PRO A 132 21.45 -10.06 -8.63
C PRO A 132 19.99 -9.57 -8.69
N VAL A 133 19.80 -8.30 -9.02
CA VAL A 133 18.47 -7.70 -9.22
C VAL A 133 18.50 -6.87 -10.50
N GLU A 134 17.64 -7.21 -11.44
CA GLU A 134 17.42 -6.43 -12.65
C GLU A 134 16.51 -5.24 -12.33
N ILE A 135 16.96 -4.02 -12.65
CA ILE A 135 16.19 -2.80 -12.49
C ILE A 135 15.51 -2.47 -13.82
N VAL A 136 14.18 -2.60 -13.85
CA VAL A 136 13.36 -2.20 -15.00
C VAL A 136 12.75 -0.84 -14.73
N ASP A 137 13.34 0.22 -15.29
CA ASP A 137 12.79 1.57 -15.22
C ASP A 137 11.89 1.84 -16.44
N ALA A 138 10.58 1.69 -16.22
CA ALA A 138 9.54 2.05 -17.18
C ALA A 138 8.81 3.34 -16.76
N GLY A 139 9.45 4.19 -15.94
CA GLY A 139 8.85 5.39 -15.38
C GLY A 139 8.40 6.37 -16.47
N ILE A 140 7.08 6.62 -16.53
CA ILE A 140 6.51 7.71 -17.31
C ILE A 140 6.27 8.87 -16.37
N GLY A 141 6.90 10.02 -16.64
CA GLY A 141 6.60 11.26 -15.93
C GLY A 141 5.13 11.64 -16.16
N LYS A 142 4.27 11.44 -15.15
CA LYS A 142 2.91 11.96 -15.22
C LYS A 142 2.98 13.49 -15.19
N GLN A 143 2.34 14.15 -16.15
CA GLN A 143 2.10 15.58 -16.07
C GLN A 143 1.07 15.81 -14.97
N LEU A 144 1.51 16.42 -13.86
CA LEU A 144 0.64 16.76 -12.75
C LEU A 144 0.10 18.18 -12.98
N ASP A 145 -1.22 18.31 -12.96
CA ASP A 145 -1.90 19.61 -12.86
C ASP A 145 -2.02 19.97 -11.37
N LEU A 146 -1.05 20.72 -10.86
CA LEU A 146 -0.91 21.05 -9.44
C LEU A 146 -1.27 22.51 -9.20
N GLU A 147 -2.20 22.75 -8.26
CA GLU A 147 -2.60 24.08 -7.82
C GLU A 147 -2.49 24.19 -6.29
N VAL A 148 -1.92 25.30 -5.79
CA VAL A 148 -1.94 25.66 -4.37
C VAL A 148 -2.99 26.74 -4.17
N VAL A 149 -4.12 26.37 -3.56
CA VAL A 149 -5.27 27.27 -3.37
C VAL A 149 -5.31 27.78 -1.94
N VAL A 150 -5.30 29.11 -1.77
CA VAL A 150 -5.51 29.79 -0.50
C VAL A 150 -6.84 30.56 -0.58
N PRO A 151 -7.90 30.16 0.16
CA PRO A 151 -9.24 30.74 0.00
C PRO A 151 -9.46 32.04 0.78
N VAL A 152 -8.38 32.72 1.19
CA VAL A 152 -8.42 33.97 1.97
C VAL A 152 -7.36 34.94 1.43
N ASP A 153 -7.65 36.24 1.51
CA ASP A 153 -6.72 37.29 1.06
C ASP A 153 -5.55 37.49 2.04
N ASP A 154 -5.78 37.26 3.34
CA ASP A 154 -4.77 37.42 4.40
C ASP A 154 -4.82 36.25 5.40
N MET A 155 -3.79 35.41 5.37
CA MET A 155 -3.65 34.28 6.30
C MET A 155 -3.32 34.69 7.74
N SER A 156 -2.86 35.93 7.97
CA SER A 156 -2.64 36.47 9.33
C SER A 156 -3.95 36.89 10.01
N ASN A 157 -5.00 37.11 9.21
CA ASN A 157 -6.35 37.41 9.66
C ASN A 157 -7.41 36.62 8.86
N PRO A 158 -7.44 35.28 8.98
CA PRO A 158 -8.29 34.41 8.16
C PRO A 158 -9.78 34.56 8.46
N ALA A 159 -10.14 35.15 9.61
CA ALA A 159 -11.52 35.49 9.96
C ALA A 159 -12.00 36.80 9.32
N GLY A 160 -11.12 37.55 8.65
CA GLY A 160 -11.48 38.73 7.85
C GLY A 160 -12.34 39.74 8.59
N GLY A 161 -12.07 40.04 9.87
CA GLY A 161 -12.68 41.16 10.61
C GLY A 161 -14.23 41.26 10.66
N GLY A 162 -14.97 40.27 10.15
CA GLY A 162 -16.41 40.33 9.95
C GLY A 162 -17.09 39.01 10.35
N PRO A 163 -18.37 39.05 10.75
CA PRO A 163 -19.09 37.85 11.19
C PRO A 163 -19.24 36.86 10.03
N THR A 164 -18.67 35.68 10.18
CA THR A 164 -18.83 34.57 9.23
C THR A 164 -20.19 33.89 9.45
N PRO A 165 -21.09 33.82 8.44
CA PRO A 165 -22.43 33.26 8.60
C PRO A 165 -22.45 31.75 8.93
N MET A 166 -21.35 31.02 8.64
CA MET A 166 -21.24 29.57 8.89
C MET A 166 -20.63 29.19 10.25
N ALA A 167 -20.17 30.16 11.05
CA ALA A 167 -19.53 29.86 12.33
C ALA A 167 -20.50 29.28 13.38
N THR A 168 -21.81 29.47 13.21
CA THR A 168 -22.84 29.00 14.13
C THR A 168 -23.23 27.53 13.95
N ASP A 169 -22.99 26.93 12.78
CA ASP A 169 -23.47 25.57 12.45
C ASP A 169 -22.37 24.50 12.59
N LEU A 170 -21.11 24.93 12.70
CA LEU A 170 -19.94 24.04 12.87
C LEU A 170 -19.52 23.87 14.34
N SER A 171 -20.20 24.55 15.27
CA SER A 171 -19.90 24.47 16.71
C SER A 171 -20.14 23.09 17.30
N GLU A 172 -20.99 22.26 16.69
CA GLU A 172 -21.25 20.89 17.16
C GLU A 172 -20.21 19.88 16.67
N VAL A 173 -19.48 20.18 15.57
CA VAL A 173 -18.49 19.28 14.97
C VAL A 173 -17.05 19.58 15.46
N ALA A 174 -16.83 20.76 16.02
CA ALA A 174 -15.53 21.18 16.51
C ALA A 174 -15.59 21.50 18.00
N GLY A 175 -15.19 20.53 18.82
CA GLY A 175 -14.78 20.82 20.19
C GLY A 175 -13.71 21.91 20.21
N GLN A 176 -14.01 22.98 20.94
CA GLN A 176 -13.17 24.11 21.36
C GLN A 176 -13.17 25.39 20.49
N GLU A 177 -13.10 26.50 21.23
CA GLU A 177 -13.23 27.92 20.84
C GLU A 177 -12.24 28.43 19.77
N ASP A 178 -11.30 27.59 19.34
CA ASP A 178 -10.20 27.91 18.42
C ASP A 178 -10.64 27.99 16.94
N THR A 179 -11.89 27.63 16.65
CA THR A 179 -12.46 27.67 15.29
C THR A 179 -12.91 29.05 14.82
N ARG A 180 -13.10 30.03 15.73
CA ARG A 180 -13.58 31.38 15.35
C ARG A 180 -12.52 32.23 14.62
N ARG A 181 -11.23 31.89 14.76
CA ARG A 181 -10.10 32.48 14.02
C ARG A 181 -9.44 31.47 13.08
N SER A 182 -10.19 30.50 12.60
CA SER A 182 -9.67 29.46 11.73
C SER A 182 -9.91 29.76 10.26
N ILE A 183 -9.05 29.22 9.40
CA ILE A 183 -9.20 29.25 7.94
C ILE A 183 -10.27 28.24 7.45
N TRP A 184 -10.69 27.29 8.29
CA TRP A 184 -11.62 26.23 7.92
C TRP A 184 -12.95 26.71 7.31
N PRO A 185 -13.62 27.76 7.82
CA PRO A 185 -14.84 28.29 7.21
C PRO A 185 -14.66 28.76 5.76
N ALA A 186 -13.45 29.22 5.38
CA ALA A 186 -13.11 29.59 4.00
C ALA A 186 -12.71 28.37 3.16
N MET A 187 -12.10 27.35 3.77
CA MET A 187 -11.72 26.11 3.08
C MET A 187 -12.90 25.23 2.70
N TYR A 188 -13.90 25.07 3.56
CA TYR A 188 -15.01 24.13 3.32
C TYR A 188 -15.78 24.40 2.03
N PRO A 189 -16.21 25.65 1.72
CA PRO A 189 -16.89 25.94 0.46
C PRO A 189 -16.05 25.56 -0.76
N ARG A 190 -14.74 25.85 -0.73
CA ARG A 190 -13.83 25.53 -1.83
C ARG A 190 -13.66 24.03 -2.03
N ILE A 191 -13.55 23.27 -0.94
CA ILE A 191 -13.49 21.80 -1.01
C ILE A 191 -14.79 21.24 -1.60
N VAL A 192 -15.95 21.72 -1.16
CA VAL A 192 -17.25 21.26 -1.67
C VAL A 192 -17.42 21.59 -3.16
N GLU A 193 -16.98 22.77 -3.59
CA GLU A 193 -16.98 23.16 -5.00
C GLU A 193 -16.12 22.18 -5.84
N LEU A 194 -14.90 21.90 -5.39
CA LEU A 194 -14.01 20.94 -6.06
C LEU A 194 -14.61 19.53 -6.09
N VAL A 195 -15.22 19.06 -5.00
CA VAL A 195 -15.90 17.76 -4.96
C VAL A 195 -17.06 17.69 -5.95
N ARG A 196 -17.86 18.76 -6.07
CA ARG A 196 -18.99 18.81 -7.01
C ARG A 196 -18.56 18.92 -8.47
N ALA A 197 -17.40 19.51 -8.73
CA ALA A 197 -16.86 19.68 -10.08
C ALA A 197 -16.23 18.39 -10.65
N HIS A 198 -15.97 17.38 -9.82
CA HIS A 198 -15.28 16.15 -10.23
C HIS A 198 -16.15 14.90 -9.98
N ALA A 199 -15.95 13.86 -10.79
CA ALA A 199 -16.69 12.60 -10.63
C ALA A 199 -16.35 11.87 -9.32
N SER A 200 -15.08 11.92 -8.92
CA SER A 200 -14.57 11.34 -7.69
C SER A 200 -13.46 12.23 -7.13
N THR A 201 -13.41 12.39 -5.80
CA THR A 201 -12.40 13.20 -5.12
C THR A 201 -11.89 12.44 -3.90
N LEU A 202 -10.56 12.32 -3.78
CA LEU A 202 -9.89 11.82 -2.58
C LEU A 202 -9.32 13.00 -1.80
N ILE A 203 -9.74 13.16 -0.54
CA ILE A 203 -9.23 14.19 0.37
C ILE A 203 -8.31 13.53 1.39
N PHE A 204 -7.03 13.85 1.34
CA PHE A 204 -6.04 13.36 2.29
C PHE A 204 -5.95 14.32 3.48
N VAL A 205 -6.05 13.77 4.69
CA VAL A 205 -5.81 14.48 5.95
C VAL A 205 -4.66 13.82 6.70
N ASN A 206 -3.83 14.62 7.38
CA ASN A 206 -2.62 14.12 8.02
C ASN A 206 -2.90 13.17 9.20
N ASN A 207 -3.99 13.41 9.94
CA ASN A 207 -4.32 12.68 11.16
C ASN A 207 -5.78 12.22 11.15
N ARG A 208 -6.02 11.03 11.70
CA ARG A 208 -7.37 10.61 12.10
C ARG A 208 -7.66 11.25 13.47
N ARG A 209 -8.72 12.04 13.60
CA ARG A 209 -9.25 12.40 14.93
C ARG A 209 -9.84 11.13 15.53
N LEU A 210 -9.33 10.72 16.70
CA LEU A 210 -9.94 9.69 17.56
C LEU A 210 -11.19 10.26 18.24
#